data_AF-A0A7V6NK80-F1
#
_entry.id   AF-A0A7V6NK80-F1
#
_cell.length_a   1.000
_cell.length_b   1.000
_cell.length_c   1.000
_cell.angle_alpha   90.00
_cell.angle_beta   90.00
_cell.angle_gamma   90.00
#
_symmetry.space_group_name_H-M   'P 1'
#
loop_
_entity.id
_entity.type
_entity.pdbx_description
1 polymer ?
#
loop_
_entity_poly.entity_id
_entity_poly.type
_entity_poly.pdbx_seq_one_letter_code
_entity_poly.pdbx_strand_id
1 'polypeptide(L)'
;MRLAISVEIPMSEFWQMTPKELNLIAENYREKQKQEFKDKLSLEYYNAMWTIQWLGEKSEQPRPLDEILDNLFKEKKIMTDEDMLNQVMVLNRLYGGEVKTCNP
;
A
#
# COMPACT_ATOMS: atom_id res chain seq x y z
N MET A 1 -9.99 -24.70 3.11
CA MET A 1 -9.36 -25.23 1.88
C MET A 1 -8.66 -24.16 1.06
N ARG A 2 -9.35 -23.19 0.42
CA ARG A 2 -8.68 -22.15 -0.39
C ARG A 2 -7.58 -21.39 0.36
N LEU A 3 -7.86 -20.97 1.59
CA LEU A 3 -6.88 -20.27 2.43
C LEU A 3 -5.61 -21.09 2.64
N ALA A 4 -5.76 -22.37 3.00
CA ALA A 4 -4.63 -23.29 3.19
C ALA A 4 -3.79 -23.46 1.93
N ILE A 5 -4.42 -23.56 0.75
CA ILE A 5 -3.72 -23.61 -0.54
C ILE A 5 -2.94 -22.31 -0.78
N SER A 6 -3.55 -21.14 -0.51
CA SER A 6 -2.89 -19.85 -0.72
C SER A 6 -1.71 -19.58 0.21
N VAL A 7 -1.66 -20.25 1.37
CA VAL A 7 -0.55 -20.16 2.32
C VAL A 7 0.37 -21.39 2.22
N GLU A 8 0.23 -22.16 1.13
CA GLU A 8 1.09 -23.28 0.77
C GLU A 8 1.14 -24.42 1.81
N ILE A 9 0.05 -24.61 2.56
CA ILE A 9 -0.08 -25.72 3.52
C ILE A 9 -0.44 -27.02 2.78
N PRO A 10 0.29 -28.13 3.01
CA PRO A 10 -0.07 -29.44 2.49
C PRO A 10 -1.47 -29.87 2.95
N MET A 11 -2.24 -30.50 2.06
CA MET A 11 -3.63 -30.87 2.37
C MET A 11 -3.74 -31.85 3.55
N SER A 12 -2.74 -32.72 3.72
CA SER A 12 -2.64 -33.64 4.86
C SER A 12 -2.53 -32.91 6.21
N GLU A 13 -1.80 -31.80 6.25
CA GLU A 13 -1.65 -30.97 7.46
C GLU A 13 -2.90 -30.15 7.72
N PHE A 14 -3.54 -29.63 6.66
CA PHE A 14 -4.79 -28.87 6.77
C PHE A 14 -5.90 -29.69 7.44
N TRP A 15 -6.03 -30.99 7.15
CA TRP A 15 -7.05 -31.83 7.77
C TRP A 15 -6.79 -32.11 9.26
N GLN A 16 -5.55 -31.94 9.71
CA GLN A 16 -5.16 -32.15 11.10
C GLN A 16 -5.16 -30.86 11.93
N MET A 17 -5.33 -29.71 11.28
CA MET A 17 -5.24 -28.41 11.94
C MET A 17 -6.60 -27.86 12.37
N THR A 18 -6.57 -27.06 13.43
CA THR A 18 -7.72 -26.27 13.86
C THR A 18 -7.85 -24.98 13.03
N PRO A 19 -9.06 -24.40 12.92
CA PRO A 19 -9.26 -23.10 12.26
C PRO A 19 -8.39 -21.98 12.86
N LYS A 20 -8.10 -22.04 14.17
CA LYS A 20 -7.26 -21.04 14.84
C LYS A 20 -5.81 -21.12 14.39
N GLU A 21 -5.26 -22.34 14.26
CA GLU A 21 -3.91 -22.55 13.74
C GLU A 21 -3.80 -22.09 12.29
N LEU A 22 -4.82 -22.38 11.47
CA LEU A 22 -4.86 -21.90 10.09
C LEU A 22 -4.81 -20.38 10.01
N ASN A 23 -5.58 -19.68 10.86
CA ASN A 23 -5.57 -18.22 10.91
C ASN A 23 -4.19 -17.69 11.31
N LEU A 24 -3.55 -18.29 12.31
CA LEU A 24 -2.21 -17.87 12.75
C LEU A 24 -1.16 -18.06 11.63
N ILE A 25 -1.21 -19.19 10.92
CA ILE A 25 -0.31 -19.43 9.79
C ILE A 25 -0.59 -18.42 8.66
N ALA A 26 -1.86 -18.13 8.38
CA ALA A 26 -2.22 -17.14 7.37
C ALA A 26 -1.75 -15.72 7.72
N GLU A 27 -1.86 -15.33 8.99
CA GLU A 27 -1.34 -14.05 9.47
C GLU A 27 0.19 -13.97 9.32
N ASN A 28 0.90 -15.01 9.75
CA ASN A 28 2.36 -15.10 9.60
C ASN A 28 2.79 -15.09 8.13
N TYR A 29 2.10 -15.83 7.26
CA TYR A 29 2.36 -15.84 5.83
C TYR A 29 2.17 -14.44 5.23
N ARG A 30 1.08 -13.74 5.58
CA ARG A 30 0.82 -12.37 5.13
C ARG A 30 1.92 -11.41 5.56
N GLU A 31 2.37 -11.47 6.81
CA GLU A 31 3.45 -10.60 7.31
C GLU A 31 4.79 -10.92 6.64
N LYS A 32 5.10 -12.19 6.44
CA LYS A 32 6.29 -12.62 5.69
C LYS A 32 6.26 -12.09 4.26
N GLN A 33 5.14 -12.22 3.56
CA GLN A 33 4.98 -11.70 2.20
C GLN A 33 5.17 -10.19 2.12
N LYS A 34 4.67 -9.43 3.11
CA LYS A 34 4.93 -7.98 3.18
C LYS A 34 6.41 -7.66 3.37
N GLN A 35 7.11 -8.39 4.24
CA GLN A 35 8.54 -8.21 4.45
C GLN A 35 9.33 -8.55 3.19
N GLU A 36 9.08 -9.71 2.58
CA GLU A 36 9.73 -10.12 1.33
C GLU A 36 9.49 -9.11 0.20
N PHE A 37 8.29 -8.51 0.14
CA PHE A 37 8.00 -7.45 -0.81
C PHE A 37 8.81 -6.17 -0.53
N LYS A 38 8.91 -5.76 0.74
CA LYS A 38 9.74 -4.61 1.14
C LYS A 38 11.21 -4.83 0.82
N ASP A 39 11.73 -6.03 1.04
CA ASP A 39 13.12 -6.38 0.76
C ASP A 39 13.41 -6.33 -0.74
N LYS A 40 12.54 -6.94 -1.56
CA LYS A 40 12.64 -6.89 -3.03
C LYS A 40 12.58 -5.45 -3.53
N LEU A 41 11.62 -4.66 -3.04
CA LEU A 41 11.50 -3.27 -3.44
C LEU A 41 12.73 -2.44 -3.04
N SER A 42 13.28 -2.68 -1.86
CA SER A 42 14.50 -2.02 -1.40
C SER A 42 15.69 -2.36 -2.29
N LEU A 43 15.83 -3.63 -2.69
CA LEU A 43 16.86 -4.05 -3.64
C LEU A 43 16.71 -3.34 -4.98
N GLU A 44 15.50 -3.32 -5.55
CA GLU A 44 15.25 -2.64 -6.83
C GLU A 44 15.42 -1.13 -6.74
N TYR A 45 15.09 -0.53 -5.59
CA TYR A 45 15.35 0.88 -5.32
C TYR A 45 16.86 1.18 -5.41
N TYR A 46 17.69 0.37 -4.75
CA TYR A 46 19.13 0.55 -4.83
C TYR A 46 19.66 0.30 -6.24
N ASN A 47 19.17 -0.71 -6.94
CA ASN A 47 19.52 -0.95 -8.35
C ASN A 47 19.21 0.28 -9.22
N ALA A 48 18.03 0.89 -9.04
CA ALA A 48 17.63 2.10 -9.75
C ALA A 48 18.54 3.29 -9.38
N MET A 49 18.81 3.51 -8.10
CA MET A 49 19.74 4.55 -7.64
C MET A 49 21.13 4.40 -8.25
N TRP A 50 21.68 3.19 -8.25
CA TRP A 50 22.96 2.87 -8.88
C TRP A 50 22.92 3.14 -10.40
N THR A 51 21.84 2.75 -11.07
CA THR A 51 21.68 2.96 -12.51
C THR A 51 21.66 4.45 -12.85
N ILE A 52 20.88 5.24 -12.11
CA ILE A 52 20.77 6.68 -12.30
C ILE A 52 22.10 7.38 -12.00
N GLN A 53 22.80 6.96 -10.95
CA GLN A 53 24.11 7.53 -10.59
C GLN A 53 25.12 7.46 -11.75
N TRP A 54 25.02 6.44 -12.60
CA TRP A 54 25.94 6.23 -13.72
C TRP A 54 25.40 6.70 -15.07
N LEU A 55 24.09 6.58 -15.31
CA LEU A 55 23.50 6.69 -16.65
C LEU A 55 22.38 7.74 -16.75
N GLY A 56 21.91 8.29 -15.63
CA GLY A 56 20.71 9.13 -15.59
C GLY A 56 20.95 10.54 -15.07
N GLU A 57 19.86 11.30 -14.98
CA GLU A 57 19.83 12.63 -14.38
C GLU A 57 19.42 12.58 -12.91
N LYS A 58 19.89 13.55 -12.11
CA LYS A 58 19.51 13.65 -10.69
C LYS A 58 17.99 13.82 -10.48
N SER A 59 17.30 14.40 -11.45
CA SER A 59 15.84 14.57 -11.49
C SER A 59 15.08 13.24 -11.53
N GLU A 60 15.72 12.17 -12.01
CA GLU A 60 15.12 10.83 -12.15
C GLU A 60 15.22 10.00 -10.86
N GLN A 61 15.91 10.51 -9.84
CA GLN A 61 16.06 9.80 -8.58
C GLN A 61 14.68 9.54 -7.93
N PRO A 62 14.40 8.29 -7.55
CA PRO A 62 13.18 7.98 -6.82
C PRO A 62 13.11 8.73 -5.49
N ARG A 63 11.88 8.91 -4.98
CA ARG A 63 11.64 9.47 -3.65
C ARG A 63 12.38 8.64 -2.57
N PRO A 64 12.71 9.22 -1.41
CA PRO A 64 13.41 8.50 -0.34
C PRO A 64 12.77 7.15 -0.03
N LEU A 65 13.60 6.11 0.11
CA LEU A 65 13.14 4.74 0.32
C LEU A 65 12.18 4.63 1.51
N ASP A 66 12.49 5.29 2.63
CA ASP A 66 11.64 5.28 3.83
C ASP A 66 10.23 5.84 3.54
N GLU A 67 10.12 6.90 2.72
CA GLU A 67 8.83 7.45 2.31
C GLU A 67 8.03 6.44 1.48
N ILE A 68 8.70 5.68 0.62
CA ILE A 68 8.07 4.63 -0.19
C ILE A 68 7.61 3.47 0.71
N LEU A 69 8.49 2.99 1.60
CA LEU A 69 8.24 1.87 2.50
C LEU A 69 7.17 2.17 3.56
N ASP A 70 7.10 3.41 4.04
CA ASP A 70 6.11 3.84 5.03
C ASP A 70 4.72 4.02 4.42
N ASN A 71 4.64 4.31 3.12
CA ASN A 71 3.36 4.44 2.42
C ASN A 71 2.87 3.10 1.84
N LEU A 72 3.71 2.07 1.85
CA LEU A 72 3.32 0.72 1.46
C LEU A 72 2.32 0.11 2.43
N PHE A 73 1.27 -0.48 1.86
CA PHE A 73 0.20 -1.17 2.60
C PHE A 73 -0.61 -0.30 3.57
N LYS A 74 -0.42 1.03 3.58
CA LYS A 74 -1.34 1.94 4.27
C LYS A 74 -2.69 1.89 3.57
N GLU A 75 -3.75 1.68 4.35
CA GLU A 75 -5.11 1.81 3.84
C GLU A 75 -5.32 3.26 3.39
N LYS A 76 -5.70 3.44 2.13
CA LYS A 76 -6.10 4.76 1.65
C LYS A 76 -7.37 5.13 2.40
N LYS A 77 -7.32 6.23 3.14
CA LYS A 77 -8.50 6.77 3.81
C LYS A 77 -9.56 7.04 2.74
N ILE A 78 -10.69 6.32 2.82
CA ILE A 78 -11.85 6.59 1.98
C ILE A 78 -12.46 7.90 2.50
N MET A 79 -12.58 8.89 1.61
CA MET A 79 -13.21 10.16 1.96
C MET A 79 -14.73 9.96 2.07
N THR A 80 -15.32 10.58 3.08
CA THR A 80 -16.78 10.70 3.16
C THR A 80 -17.31 11.66 2.09
N ASP A 81 -18.61 11.62 1.80
CA ASP A 81 -19.23 12.55 0.85
C ASP A 81 -19.01 14.02 1.27
N GLU A 82 -19.00 14.30 2.57
CA GLU A 82 -18.70 15.62 3.12
C GLU A 82 -17.24 16.01 2.91
N ASP A 83 -16.30 15.10 3.16
CA ASP A 83 -14.87 15.33 2.90
C ASP A 83 -14.62 15.61 1.41
N MET A 84 -15.27 14.85 0.52
CA MET A 84 -15.21 15.07 -0.93
C MET A 84 -15.78 16.44 -1.32
N LEU A 85 -16.95 16.80 -0.79
CA LEU A 85 -17.57 18.09 -1.06
C LEU A 85 -16.67 19.25 -0.60
N ASN A 86 -16.10 19.15 0.61
CA ASN A 86 -15.17 20.14 1.13
C ASN A 86 -13.94 20.28 0.23
N GLN A 87 -13.37 19.18 -0.23
CA GLN A 87 -12.21 19.21 -1.11
C GLN A 87 -12.54 19.85 -2.47
N VAL A 88 -13.71 19.55 -3.04
CA VAL A 88 -14.19 20.19 -4.28
C VAL A 88 -14.43 21.68 -4.07
N MET A 89 -15.00 22.10 -2.93
CA MET A 89 -15.18 23.53 -2.63
C MET A 89 -13.85 24.27 -2.52
N VAL A 90 -12.82 23.66 -1.91
CA VAL A 90 -11.48 24.22 -1.84
C VAL A 90 -10.89 24.38 -3.24
N LEU A 91 -10.99 23.35 -4.09
CA LEU A 91 -10.53 23.40 -5.47
C LEU A 91 -11.28 24.47 -6.28
N ASN A 92 -12.60 24.54 -6.14
CA ASN A 92 -13.43 25.53 -6.83
C ASN A 92 -12.97 26.96 -6.50
N ARG A 93 -12.71 27.26 -5.21
CA ARG A 93 -12.18 28.56 -4.78
C ARG A 93 -10.79 28.85 -5.34
N LEU A 94 -9.90 27.85 -5.35
CA LEU A 94 -8.55 27.98 -5.91
C LEU A 94 -8.57 28.34 -7.40
N TYR A 95 -9.56 27.83 -8.14
CA TYR A 95 -9.75 28.12 -9.57
C TYR A 95 -10.70 29.30 -9.84
N GLY A 96 -11.02 30.12 -8.82
CA GLY A 96 -11.80 31.35 -8.98
C GLY A 96 -13.31 31.18 -9.04
N GLY A 97 -13.83 30.00 -8.68
CA GLY A 97 -15.25 29.73 -8.55
C GLY A 97 -15.83 30.19 -7.20
N GLU A 98 -17.11 30.53 -7.19
CA GLU A 98 -17.84 30.95 -5.99
C GLU A 98 -18.60 29.78 -5.36
N VAL A 99 -18.57 29.67 -4.04
CA VAL A 99 -19.35 28.68 -3.28
C VAL A 99 -20.65 29.34 -2.83
N LYS A 100 -21.78 28.89 -3.37
CA LYS A 100 -23.10 29.36 -2.96
C LYS A 100 -23.63 28.51 -1.82
N THR A 101 -23.81 29.10 -0.65
CA THR A 101 -24.52 28.46 0.46
C THR A 101 -26.00 28.78 0.34
N CYS A 102 -26.85 27.76 0.24
CA CYS A 102 -28.27 27.94 0.45
C CYS A 102 -28.47 28.18 1.96
N ASN A 103 -28.68 29.44 2.37
CA ASN A 103 -29.23 29.69 3.70
C ASN A 103 -30.67 29.16 3.73
N PRO A 104 -31.14 28.64 4.88
CA PRO A 104 -32.55 28.27 5.06
C PRO A 104 -33.48 29.48 4.91
#